data_AF-F0ZDG9-F1
#
_entry.id   AF-F0ZDG9-F1
#
_cell.length_a   1.000
_cell.length_b   1.000
_cell.length_c   1.000
_cell.angle_alpha   90.00
_cell.angle_beta   90.00
_cell.angle_gamma   90.00
#
_symmetry.space_group_name_H-M   'P 1'
#
loop_
_entity.id
_entity.type
_entity.pdbx_description
1 polymer ?
#
loop_
_entity_poly.entity_id
_entity_poly.type
_entity_poly.pdbx_seq_one_letter_code
_entity_poly.pdbx_strand_id
1 'polypeptide(L)'
;MKIKNIILFIYIIQLLFTSVFGAEKKVNGELTFYAAGDNCPPSAEIAYPTTSMPQAGGVGTYSDPITCASASAWFPVHSLVYIPAYKKYFIMADSCEECENEWDDDGTYHIDAWLGPSTVSQGTTNCEVQLSLSNTQFIINPVSTYAVITTPFFQNGTCITPITDPCVDEGNECGNTCQLPSAMSCQAAANLFGITLARFKALNPSLGCTSNIAKGKTVCMSGSCGGP
;
A
#
# COMPACT_ATOMS: atom_id res chain seq x y z
N MET A 1 -32.46 7.14 73.49
CA MET A 1 -31.16 7.30 72.81
C MET A 1 -30.65 5.92 72.36
N LYS A 2 -30.88 5.54 71.09
CA LYS A 2 -30.21 4.41 70.42
C LYS A 2 -30.11 4.73 68.93
N ILE A 3 -28.94 5.19 68.51
CA ILE A 3 -28.57 5.38 67.10
C ILE A 3 -28.10 4.02 66.61
N LYS A 4 -28.81 3.42 65.64
CA LYS A 4 -28.34 2.22 64.93
C LYS A 4 -27.51 2.69 63.73
N ASN A 5 -26.21 2.37 63.77
CA ASN A 5 -25.26 2.60 62.68
C ASN A 5 -25.71 1.84 61.42
N ILE A 6 -25.98 2.58 60.35
CA ILE A 6 -26.12 2.05 59.00
C ILE A 6 -24.72 2.10 58.39
N ILE A 7 -24.10 0.93 58.24
CA ILE A 7 -22.87 0.78 57.45
C ILE A 7 -23.31 0.52 56.01
N LEU A 8 -23.16 1.52 55.16
CA LEU A 8 -23.37 1.43 53.73
C LEU A 8 -22.13 0.82 53.08
N PHE A 9 -22.20 -0.45 52.68
CA PHE A 9 -21.16 -1.10 51.87
C PHE A 9 -21.31 -0.66 50.41
N ILE A 10 -20.44 0.25 49.97
CA ILE A 10 -20.31 0.60 48.55
C ILE A 10 -19.40 -0.44 47.91
N TYR A 11 -19.99 -1.35 47.13
CA TYR A 11 -19.23 -2.25 46.25
C TYR A 11 -18.81 -1.48 45.00
N ILE A 12 -17.52 -1.15 44.90
CA ILE A 12 -16.93 -0.64 43.66
C ILE A 12 -16.63 -1.85 42.78
N ILE A 13 -17.45 -2.07 41.75
CA ILE A 13 -17.14 -3.02 40.67
C ILE A 13 -16.08 -2.35 39.77
N GLN A 14 -14.82 -2.75 39.93
CA GLN A 14 -13.78 -2.44 38.95
C GLN A 14 -14.02 -3.28 37.69
N LEU A 15 -14.62 -2.67 36.68
CA LEU A 15 -14.62 -3.19 35.31
C LEU A 15 -13.18 -3.12 34.77
N LEU A 16 -12.46 -4.24 34.84
CA LEU A 16 -11.24 -4.45 34.08
C LEU A 16 -11.63 -4.60 32.60
N PHE A 17 -11.49 -3.51 31.84
CA PHE A 17 -11.47 -3.58 30.39
C PHE A 17 -10.13 -4.20 29.96
N THR A 18 -10.08 -5.53 29.81
CA THR A 18 -8.99 -6.17 29.09
C THR A 18 -9.22 -5.89 27.60
N SER A 19 -8.50 -4.92 27.04
CA SER A 19 -8.36 -4.79 25.60
C SER A 19 -7.75 -6.09 25.07
N VAL A 20 -8.53 -6.90 24.37
CA VAL A 20 -8.05 -8.13 23.73
C VAL A 20 -7.32 -7.71 22.45
N PHE A 21 -6.11 -7.16 22.59
CA PHE A 21 -5.16 -7.18 21.48
C PHE A 21 -4.58 -8.59 21.41
N GLY A 22 -4.71 -9.23 20.25
CA GLY A 22 -4.11 -10.54 20.02
C GLY A 22 -2.61 -10.52 20.30
N ALA A 23 -2.06 -11.63 20.79
CA ALA A 23 -0.61 -11.74 20.99
C ALA A 23 0.13 -11.51 19.67
N GLU A 24 1.34 -10.92 19.75
CA GLU A 24 2.19 -10.73 18.57
C GLU A 24 2.40 -12.07 17.86
N LYS A 25 2.17 -12.08 16.54
CA LYS A 25 2.47 -13.23 15.67
C LYS A 25 3.62 -12.85 14.74
N LYS A 26 4.58 -13.76 14.59
CA LYS A 26 5.70 -13.58 13.64
C LYS A 26 5.56 -14.55 12.49
N VAL A 27 5.63 -14.03 11.27
CA VAL A 27 5.69 -14.81 10.03
C VAL A 27 6.80 -14.24 9.16
N ASN A 28 7.24 -15.01 8.17
CA ASN A 28 8.08 -14.48 7.11
C ASN A 28 7.30 -14.53 5.80
N GLY A 29 7.55 -13.56 4.93
CA GLY A 29 6.81 -13.39 3.70
C GLY A 29 7.47 -12.41 2.75
N GLU A 30 6.85 -12.25 1.58
CA GLU A 30 7.25 -11.32 0.54
C GLU A 30 6.76 -9.92 0.84
N LEU A 31 7.64 -8.94 0.66
CA LEU A 31 7.33 -7.52 0.75
C LEU A 31 7.61 -6.87 -0.59
N THR A 32 6.57 -6.32 -1.19
CA THR A 32 6.66 -5.44 -2.36
C THR A 32 6.22 -4.02 -1.97
N PHE A 33 6.28 -3.12 -2.95
CA PHE A 33 5.87 -1.74 -2.77
C PHE A 33 5.06 -1.27 -3.97
N TYR A 34 4.14 -0.34 -3.70
CA TYR A 34 3.33 0.33 -4.71
C TYR A 34 3.30 1.84 -4.47
N ALA A 35 3.01 2.60 -5.51
CA ALA A 35 2.80 4.03 -5.44
C ALA A 35 1.52 4.45 -6.19
N ALA A 36 1.28 5.77 -6.24
CA ALA A 36 0.11 6.30 -6.91
C ALA A 36 0.03 5.90 -8.40
N GLY A 37 1.17 5.64 -9.05
CA GLY A 37 1.23 5.26 -10.46
C GLY A 37 0.67 3.87 -10.77
N ASP A 38 0.64 2.98 -9.78
CA ASP A 38 0.17 1.60 -9.92
C ASP A 38 -1.35 1.48 -9.76
N ASN A 39 -1.98 2.53 -9.26
CA ASN A 39 -3.42 2.62 -9.11
C ASN A 39 -4.10 3.05 -10.42
N CYS A 40 -5.32 2.55 -10.64
CA CYS A 40 -6.16 2.96 -11.75
C CYS A 40 -7.51 3.57 -11.27
N PRO A 41 -7.75 4.87 -11.50
CA PRO A 41 -6.79 5.86 -12.00
C PRO A 41 -5.68 6.14 -10.96
N PRO A 42 -4.53 6.69 -11.40
CA PRO A 42 -3.44 6.97 -10.49
C PRO A 42 -3.83 7.90 -9.33
N SER A 43 -3.68 7.42 -8.10
CA SER A 43 -4.15 8.11 -6.89
C SER A 43 -3.60 7.46 -5.62
N ALA A 44 -3.85 8.07 -4.47
CA ALA A 44 -3.66 7.46 -3.15
C ALA A 44 -4.96 6.88 -2.58
N GLU A 45 -5.99 6.66 -3.39
CA GLU A 45 -7.23 6.04 -2.90
C GLU A 45 -6.93 4.64 -2.36
N ILE A 46 -7.67 4.22 -1.33
CA ILE A 46 -7.49 2.94 -0.63
C ILE A 46 -8.82 2.23 -0.51
N ALA A 47 -8.81 0.90 -0.51
CA ALA A 47 -10.01 0.08 -0.42
C ALA A 47 -10.80 0.23 0.90
N TYR A 48 -10.12 0.53 2.01
CA TYR A 48 -10.71 0.53 3.35
C TYR A 48 -10.45 1.83 4.13
N PRO A 49 -10.96 2.99 3.65
CA PRO A 49 -10.70 4.27 4.26
C PRO A 49 -11.41 4.42 5.62
N THR A 50 -10.78 5.22 6.49
CA THR A 50 -11.37 5.66 7.76
C THR A 50 -11.33 7.19 7.83
N THR A 51 -12.03 7.79 8.79
CA THR A 51 -11.97 9.25 8.99
C THR A 51 -10.55 9.74 9.30
N SER A 52 -9.74 8.95 10.00
CA SER A 52 -8.34 9.26 10.33
C SER A 52 -7.35 8.89 9.23
N MET A 53 -7.73 8.03 8.29
CA MET A 53 -6.91 7.58 7.16
C MET A 53 -7.79 7.52 5.90
N PRO A 54 -8.03 8.66 5.23
CA PRO A 54 -8.91 8.72 4.06
C PRO A 54 -8.22 8.26 2.77
N GLN A 55 -6.89 8.14 2.77
CA GLN A 55 -6.06 7.79 1.62
C GLN A 55 -4.75 7.15 2.10
N ALA A 56 -3.98 6.56 1.18
CA ALA A 56 -2.68 5.96 1.45
C ALA A 56 -1.68 7.01 1.97
N GLY A 57 -0.91 6.65 2.99
CA GLY A 57 0.02 7.58 3.61
C GLY A 57 0.67 7.01 4.86
N GLY A 58 1.01 7.90 5.80
CA GLY A 58 1.64 7.57 7.08
C GLY A 58 3.15 7.77 7.10
N VAL A 59 3.71 7.92 8.30
CA VAL A 59 5.18 8.10 8.51
C VAL A 59 5.87 6.86 9.08
N GLY A 60 5.09 5.83 9.42
CA GLY A 60 5.57 4.51 9.84
C GLY A 60 5.74 4.35 11.35
N THR A 61 5.09 5.21 12.14
CA THR A 61 5.02 5.05 13.60
C THR A 61 3.80 4.20 13.97
N TYR A 62 3.73 3.69 15.20
CA TYR A 62 2.56 2.94 15.66
C TYR A 62 1.25 3.74 15.58
N SER A 63 1.31 5.06 15.87
CA SER A 63 0.16 5.96 15.84
C SER A 63 -0.13 6.56 14.46
N ASP A 64 0.82 6.46 13.54
CA ASP A 64 0.71 6.94 12.16
C ASP A 64 1.41 5.93 11.23
N PRO A 65 0.83 4.72 11.11
CA PRO A 65 1.40 3.62 10.34
C PRO A 65 1.26 3.88 8.84
N ILE A 66 2.16 3.28 8.06
CA ILE A 66 2.09 3.36 6.60
C ILE A 66 0.99 2.45 6.07
N THR A 67 0.23 2.90 5.08
CA THR A 67 -0.77 2.05 4.40
C THR A 67 -0.09 0.85 3.72
N CYS A 68 -0.72 -0.31 3.79
CA CYS A 68 -0.36 -1.45 2.95
C CYS A 68 -1.60 -2.21 2.48
N ALA A 69 -1.40 -3.02 1.44
CA ALA A 69 -2.33 -4.00 0.91
C ALA A 69 -1.79 -5.42 1.17
N SER A 70 -2.70 -6.39 1.21
CA SER A 70 -2.40 -7.81 1.42
C SER A 70 -3.66 -8.65 1.18
N ALA A 71 -3.55 -9.95 1.40
CA ALA A 71 -4.71 -10.83 1.46
C ALA A 71 -5.44 -10.72 2.81
N SER A 72 -6.71 -10.33 2.76
CA SER A 72 -7.55 -10.08 3.93
C SER A 72 -7.82 -11.34 4.75
N ALA A 73 -7.69 -12.52 4.14
CA ALA A 73 -7.85 -13.82 4.79
C ALA A 73 -6.80 -14.09 5.88
N TRP A 74 -5.55 -13.62 5.71
CA TRP A 74 -4.49 -13.79 6.70
C TRP A 74 -4.12 -12.51 7.44
N PHE A 75 -4.27 -11.35 6.80
CA PHE A 75 -4.03 -10.04 7.39
C PHE A 75 -5.31 -9.21 7.38
N PRO A 76 -6.13 -9.29 8.46
CA PRO A 76 -7.43 -8.63 8.49
C PRO A 76 -7.32 -7.11 8.34
N VAL A 77 -8.29 -6.52 7.66
CA VAL A 77 -8.42 -5.06 7.48
C VAL A 77 -8.27 -4.32 8.81
N HIS A 78 -7.51 -3.23 8.77
CA HIS A 78 -7.10 -2.35 9.86
C HIS A 78 -6.20 -3.00 10.94
N SER A 79 -5.66 -4.19 10.69
CA SER A 79 -4.61 -4.77 11.53
C SER A 79 -3.28 -4.05 11.32
N LEU A 80 -2.46 -4.02 12.38
CA LEU A 80 -1.11 -3.48 12.33
C LEU A 80 -0.07 -4.58 12.12
N VAL A 81 0.98 -4.21 11.40
CA VAL A 81 2.21 -5.00 11.25
C VAL A 81 3.42 -4.10 11.47
N TYR A 82 4.47 -4.63 12.07
CA TYR A 82 5.78 -3.99 12.10
C TYR A 82 6.75 -4.81 11.25
N ILE A 83 7.47 -4.13 10.36
CA ILE A 83 8.45 -4.75 9.46
C ILE A 83 9.86 -4.32 9.93
N PRO A 84 10.61 -5.21 10.62
CA PRO A 84 11.90 -4.86 11.21
C PRO A 84 12.97 -4.43 10.19
N ALA A 85 12.90 -4.92 8.95
CA ALA A 85 13.82 -4.55 7.88
C ALA A 85 13.85 -3.03 7.64
N TYR A 86 12.68 -2.38 7.75
CA TYR A 86 12.54 -0.94 7.56
C TYR A 86 12.25 -0.16 8.84
N LYS A 87 12.07 -0.85 9.96
CA LYS A 87 11.74 -0.26 11.27
C LYS A 87 10.54 0.68 11.18
N LYS A 88 9.46 0.18 10.58
CA LYS A 88 8.23 0.92 10.34
C LYS A 88 7.02 0.05 10.64
N TYR A 89 5.96 0.70 11.12
CA TYR A 89 4.63 0.13 11.28
C TYR A 89 3.81 0.39 10.03
N PHE A 90 2.97 -0.58 9.68
CA PHE A 90 2.03 -0.51 8.58
C PHE A 90 0.64 -0.95 9.04
N ILE A 91 -0.38 -0.53 8.30
CA ILE A 91 -1.77 -0.87 8.53
C ILE A 91 -2.41 -1.39 7.25
N MET A 92 -3.10 -2.53 7.37
CA MET A 92 -3.91 -3.07 6.28
C MET A 92 -5.08 -2.13 6.00
N ALA A 93 -5.01 -1.33 4.95
CA ALA A 93 -6.09 -0.41 4.60
C ALA A 93 -6.40 -0.38 3.11
N ASP A 94 -5.74 -1.23 2.33
CA ASP A 94 -5.91 -1.32 0.89
C ASP A 94 -6.01 -2.78 0.43
N SER A 95 -6.35 -3.01 -0.84
CA SER A 95 -6.51 -4.35 -1.42
C SER A 95 -5.47 -4.63 -2.50
N CYS A 96 -5.02 -5.89 -2.58
CA CYS A 96 -4.04 -6.35 -3.57
C CYS A 96 -4.52 -7.68 -4.16
N GLU A 97 -4.86 -7.70 -5.45
CA GLU A 97 -5.38 -8.89 -6.12
C GLU A 97 -4.34 -10.02 -6.21
N GLU A 98 -3.08 -9.68 -6.52
CA GLU A 98 -1.98 -10.63 -6.54
C GLU A 98 -1.79 -11.31 -5.18
N CYS A 99 -1.78 -10.52 -4.11
CA CYS A 99 -1.64 -11.01 -2.75
C CYS A 99 -2.78 -11.97 -2.35
N GLU A 100 -4.03 -11.68 -2.73
CA GLU A 100 -5.18 -12.57 -2.50
C GLU A 100 -5.03 -13.88 -3.29
N ASN A 101 -4.63 -13.81 -4.57
CA ASN A 101 -4.42 -14.99 -5.40
C ASN A 101 -3.29 -15.89 -4.87
N GLU A 102 -2.14 -15.33 -4.50
CA GLU A 102 -1.02 -16.08 -3.93
C GLU A 102 -1.39 -16.74 -2.60
N TRP A 103 -2.15 -16.04 -1.75
CA TRP A 103 -2.63 -16.62 -0.51
C TRP A 103 -3.58 -17.80 -0.77
N ASP A 104 -4.51 -17.66 -1.71
CA ASP A 104 -5.45 -18.72 -2.06
C ASP A 104 -4.78 -19.92 -2.75
N ASP A 105 -3.72 -19.68 -3.53
CA ASP A 105 -2.99 -20.71 -4.27
C ASP A 105 -2.03 -21.52 -3.38
N ASP A 106 -1.22 -20.86 -2.54
CA ASP A 106 -0.20 -21.56 -1.75
C ASP A 106 0.03 -21.03 -0.31
N GLY A 107 -0.76 -20.06 0.13
CA GLY A 107 -0.66 -19.50 1.49
C GLY A 107 0.52 -18.56 1.67
N THR A 108 1.00 -17.93 0.60
CA THR A 108 2.07 -16.93 0.66
C THR A 108 1.67 -15.71 1.47
N TYR A 109 2.50 -15.36 2.45
CA TYR A 109 2.38 -14.11 3.19
C TYR A 109 2.96 -12.98 2.33
N HIS A 110 2.13 -12.23 1.63
CA HIS A 110 2.56 -11.09 0.82
C HIS A 110 1.96 -9.78 1.36
N ILE A 111 2.80 -8.79 1.65
CA ILE A 111 2.40 -7.40 1.91
C ILE A 111 2.94 -6.52 0.79
N ASP A 112 2.07 -5.71 0.21
CA ASP A 112 2.43 -4.66 -0.72
C ASP A 112 2.32 -3.29 -0.02
N ALA A 113 3.45 -2.61 0.14
CA ALA A 113 3.57 -1.46 1.03
C ALA A 113 3.56 -0.12 0.28
N TRP A 114 2.81 0.85 0.80
CA TRP A 114 2.76 2.18 0.21
C TRP A 114 4.12 2.87 0.27
N LEU A 115 4.67 3.20 -0.89
CA LEU A 115 5.91 3.94 -1.04
C LEU A 115 5.69 5.46 -0.89
N GLY A 116 4.57 5.94 -1.42
CA GLY A 116 4.34 7.35 -1.74
C GLY A 116 5.12 7.82 -2.98
N PRO A 117 4.83 9.03 -3.51
CA PRO A 117 3.90 10.03 -3.00
C PRO A 117 2.45 9.80 -3.47
N SER A 118 1.50 10.63 -3.02
CA SER A 118 0.06 10.53 -3.33
C SER A 118 -0.32 10.91 -4.77
N THR A 119 0.65 11.26 -5.58
CA THR A 119 0.50 11.58 -7.00
C THR A 119 1.62 10.92 -7.75
N VAL A 120 1.39 10.63 -9.02
CA VAL A 120 2.41 10.07 -9.92
C VAL A 120 3.71 10.87 -9.86
N SER A 121 4.84 10.17 -9.66
CA SER A 121 6.17 10.77 -9.60
C SER A 121 7.19 9.85 -10.25
N GLN A 122 8.02 10.37 -11.14
CA GLN A 122 9.07 9.60 -11.81
C GLN A 122 10.00 8.93 -10.80
N GLY A 123 10.27 7.64 -11.01
CA GLY A 123 11.24 6.86 -10.26
C GLY A 123 10.66 6.11 -9.06
N THR A 124 9.34 6.14 -8.82
CA THR A 124 8.75 5.32 -7.76
C THR A 124 8.97 3.84 -8.05
N THR A 125 8.78 3.40 -9.28
CA THR A 125 9.00 2.02 -9.72
C THR A 125 10.40 1.49 -9.44
N ASN A 126 11.43 2.27 -9.75
CA ASN A 126 12.80 1.84 -9.43
C ASN A 126 13.01 1.72 -7.92
N CYS A 127 12.35 2.58 -7.14
CA CYS A 127 12.42 2.51 -5.69
C CYS A 127 11.64 1.31 -5.13
N GLU A 128 10.47 1.01 -5.70
CA GLU A 128 9.67 -0.17 -5.35
C GLU A 128 10.51 -1.43 -5.53
N VAL A 129 11.03 -1.66 -6.73
CA VAL A 129 11.91 -2.80 -7.04
C VAL A 129 13.14 -2.85 -6.14
N GLN A 130 13.78 -1.70 -5.86
CA GLN A 130 14.97 -1.65 -5.02
C GLN A 130 14.69 -1.99 -3.54
N LEU A 131 13.47 -1.77 -3.07
CA LEU A 131 13.06 -2.00 -1.68
C LEU A 131 12.32 -3.33 -1.51
N SER A 132 11.83 -3.96 -2.58
CA SER A 132 11.17 -5.26 -2.45
C SER A 132 12.10 -6.33 -1.88
N LEU A 133 11.55 -7.18 -1.00
CA LEU A 133 12.24 -8.27 -0.34
C LEU A 133 11.43 -9.55 -0.52
N SER A 134 11.99 -10.52 -1.24
CA SER A 134 11.34 -11.82 -1.47
C SER A 134 11.11 -12.63 -0.18
N ASN A 135 11.78 -12.27 0.92
CA ASN A 135 11.51 -12.85 2.23
C ASN A 135 11.98 -11.91 3.35
N THR A 136 11.06 -11.44 4.19
CA THR A 136 11.31 -10.63 5.37
C THR A 136 10.35 -10.99 6.51
N GLN A 137 10.68 -10.58 7.74
CA GLN A 137 9.83 -10.85 8.91
C GLN A 137 8.70 -9.83 9.03
N PHE A 138 7.48 -10.32 9.25
CA PHE A 138 6.32 -9.54 9.65
C PHE A 138 5.96 -9.84 11.10
N ILE A 139 5.84 -8.78 11.92
CA ILE A 139 5.35 -8.86 13.29
C ILE A 139 3.92 -8.33 13.30
N ILE A 140 2.94 -9.23 13.27
CA ILE A 140 1.51 -8.93 13.25
C ILE A 140 1.01 -8.66 14.66
N ASN A 141 0.10 -7.69 14.80
CA ASN A 141 -0.36 -7.13 16.07
C ASN A 141 0.81 -6.68 16.95
N PRO A 142 1.76 -5.89 16.41
CA PRO A 142 2.99 -5.56 17.11
C PRO A 142 2.71 -4.68 18.33
N VAL A 143 3.59 -4.73 19.33
CA VAL A 143 3.62 -3.72 20.39
C VAL A 143 4.09 -2.37 19.84
N SER A 144 3.76 -1.27 20.51
CA SER A 144 4.09 0.10 20.08
C SER A 144 5.53 0.55 20.41
N THR A 145 6.33 -0.32 21.03
CA THR A 145 7.64 0.03 21.59
C THR A 145 8.84 -0.31 20.69
N TYR A 146 8.61 -0.77 19.45
CA TYR A 146 9.72 -1.00 18.53
C TYR A 146 10.36 0.32 18.10
N ALA A 147 11.65 0.27 17.77
CA ALA A 147 12.36 1.42 17.21
C ALA A 147 11.77 1.80 15.85
N VAL A 148 11.68 3.11 15.55
CA VAL A 148 11.09 3.60 14.30
C VAL A 148 12.07 4.47 13.52
N ILE A 149 12.09 4.30 12.19
CA ILE A 149 12.71 5.23 11.25
C ILE A 149 11.59 5.89 10.44
N THR A 150 11.42 7.21 10.57
CA THR A 150 10.35 7.97 9.88
C THR A 150 10.78 8.59 8.56
N THR A 151 12.03 8.39 8.13
CA THR A 151 12.50 8.83 6.80
C THR A 151 11.59 8.23 5.72
N PRO A 152 11.04 9.04 4.79
CA PRO A 152 10.23 8.52 3.68
C PRO A 152 11.02 7.54 2.82
N PHE A 153 10.35 6.54 2.26
CA PHE A 153 10.97 5.62 1.30
C PHE A 153 11.33 6.32 0.00
N PHE A 154 10.51 7.29 -0.41
CA PHE A 154 10.71 8.08 -1.61
C PHE A 154 10.43 9.55 -1.36
N GLN A 155 11.34 10.42 -1.77
CA GLN A 155 11.19 11.87 -1.61
C GLN A 155 11.93 12.61 -2.72
N ASN A 156 11.28 13.64 -3.30
CA ASN A 156 11.87 14.51 -4.31
C ASN A 156 12.48 13.75 -5.51
N GLY A 157 11.78 12.73 -6.02
CA GLY A 157 12.25 11.95 -7.15
C GLY A 157 13.36 10.96 -6.82
N THR A 158 13.65 10.72 -5.54
CA THR A 158 14.78 9.91 -5.08
C THR A 158 14.34 8.87 -4.06
N CYS A 159 14.83 7.65 -4.24
CA CYS A 159 14.63 6.55 -3.30
C CYS A 159 15.53 6.71 -2.05
N ILE A 160 15.10 6.16 -0.92
CA ILE A 160 15.86 6.17 0.34
C ILE A 160 17.18 5.41 0.23
N THR A 161 17.25 4.44 -0.68
CA THR A 161 18.45 3.70 -1.04
C THR A 161 18.89 4.06 -2.47
N PRO A 162 20.19 4.07 -2.78
CA PRO A 162 20.66 4.20 -4.16
C PRO A 162 20.11 3.07 -5.03
N ILE A 163 19.63 3.41 -6.22
CA ILE A 163 19.19 2.43 -7.22
C ILE A 163 20.42 1.75 -7.81
N THR A 164 20.55 0.43 -7.62
CA THR A 164 21.67 -0.35 -8.18
C THR A 164 21.32 -1.10 -9.45
N ASP A 165 20.04 -1.43 -9.63
CA ASP A 165 19.52 -2.15 -10.80
C ASP A 165 18.17 -1.54 -11.18
N PRO A 166 18.15 -0.52 -12.07
CA PRO A 166 16.89 0.09 -12.47
C PRO A 166 16.06 -0.90 -13.26
N CYS A 167 14.77 -0.94 -13.00
CA CYS A 167 13.86 -1.74 -13.81
C CYS A 167 13.78 -1.13 -15.21
N VAL A 168 14.07 -1.94 -16.23
CA VAL A 168 14.07 -1.51 -17.64
C VAL A 168 12.91 -2.17 -18.36
N ASP A 169 12.13 -1.32 -19.02
CA ASP A 169 10.79 -1.66 -19.45
C ASP A 169 10.67 -1.37 -20.96
N GLU A 170 10.85 -2.39 -21.79
CA GLU A 170 10.89 -2.28 -23.25
C GLU A 170 9.69 -2.97 -23.92
N GLY A 171 9.53 -2.78 -25.23
CA GLY A 171 8.49 -3.47 -26.00
C GLY A 171 7.06 -3.05 -25.67
N ASN A 172 6.14 -4.00 -25.75
CA ASN A 172 4.70 -3.83 -25.58
C ASN A 172 4.10 -4.75 -24.51
N GLU A 173 4.95 -5.36 -23.67
CA GLU A 173 4.48 -6.15 -22.54
C GLU A 173 3.76 -5.22 -21.56
N CYS A 174 2.57 -5.64 -21.13
CA CYS A 174 1.75 -4.86 -20.23
C CYS A 174 1.86 -5.44 -18.83
N GLY A 175 2.38 -4.66 -17.88
CA GLY A 175 2.43 -5.06 -16.48
C GLY A 175 1.14 -4.67 -15.76
N ASN A 176 0.62 -3.47 -16.03
CA ASN A 176 -0.60 -3.01 -15.36
C ASN A 176 -1.57 -2.30 -16.33
N THR A 177 -2.85 -2.56 -16.14
CA THR A 177 -3.92 -2.05 -17.00
C THR A 177 -4.80 -1.06 -16.27
N CYS A 178 -5.40 -0.14 -17.01
CA CYS A 178 -6.32 0.83 -16.46
C CYS A 178 -7.51 1.12 -17.36
N GLN A 179 -8.71 1.16 -16.78
CA GLN A 179 -9.89 1.71 -17.43
C GLN A 179 -9.88 3.24 -17.35
N LEU A 180 -9.92 3.91 -18.50
CA LEU A 180 -9.85 5.37 -18.54
C LEU A 180 -11.07 6.02 -17.86
N PRO A 181 -10.86 6.94 -16.90
CA PRO A 181 -11.94 7.55 -16.12
C PRO A 181 -12.82 8.49 -16.96
N SER A 182 -12.29 9.02 -18.06
CA SER A 182 -12.99 9.88 -19.00
C SER A 182 -12.47 9.65 -20.43
N ALA A 183 -13.21 10.14 -21.43
CA ALA A 183 -12.71 10.14 -22.79
C ALA A 183 -11.53 11.12 -22.91
N MET A 184 -10.41 10.70 -23.51
CA MET A 184 -9.19 11.51 -23.57
C MET A 184 -8.29 11.13 -24.74
N SER A 185 -7.37 12.00 -25.15
CA SER A 185 -6.38 11.69 -26.17
C SER A 185 -5.28 10.76 -25.63
N CYS A 186 -4.52 10.10 -26.51
CA CYS A 186 -3.35 9.32 -26.07
C CYS A 186 -2.32 10.17 -25.31
N GLN A 187 -2.17 11.45 -25.64
CA GLN A 187 -1.28 12.34 -24.90
C GLN A 187 -1.78 12.61 -23.49
N ALA A 188 -3.10 12.80 -23.33
CA ALA A 188 -3.70 12.99 -22.02
C ALA A 188 -3.61 11.72 -21.16
N ALA A 189 -3.80 10.53 -21.77
CA ALA A 189 -3.59 9.25 -21.09
C ALA A 189 -2.11 9.06 -20.68
N ALA A 190 -1.17 9.34 -21.57
CA ALA A 190 0.26 9.27 -21.26
C ALA A 190 0.63 10.20 -20.07
N ASN A 191 0.10 11.44 -20.07
CA ASN A 191 0.30 12.38 -18.97
C ASN A 191 -0.35 11.89 -17.66
N LEU A 192 -1.54 11.29 -17.73
CA LEU A 192 -2.22 10.72 -16.56
C LEU A 192 -1.37 9.66 -15.88
N PHE A 193 -0.74 8.79 -16.67
CA PHE A 193 0.11 7.70 -16.19
C PHE A 193 1.57 8.12 -15.99
N GLY A 194 1.89 9.40 -16.16
CA GLY A 194 3.26 9.89 -16.05
C GLY A 194 4.27 9.26 -17.02
N ILE A 195 3.84 8.73 -18.16
CA ILE A 195 4.74 8.17 -19.18
C ILE A 195 4.79 9.03 -20.43
N THR A 196 5.79 8.82 -21.28
CA THR A 196 5.86 9.51 -22.57
C THR A 196 4.77 9.01 -23.53
N LEU A 197 4.33 9.84 -24.46
CA LEU A 197 3.40 9.42 -25.53
C LEU A 197 3.96 8.25 -26.34
N ALA A 198 5.28 8.23 -26.57
CA ALA A 198 5.95 7.15 -27.26
C ALA A 198 5.81 5.82 -26.49
N ARG A 199 6.05 5.84 -25.18
CA ARG A 199 5.87 4.66 -24.32
C ARG A 199 4.42 4.22 -24.28
N PHE A 200 3.48 5.14 -24.09
CA PHE A 200 2.04 4.81 -24.09
C PHE A 200 1.60 4.14 -25.40
N LYS A 201 2.08 4.62 -26.55
CA LYS A 201 1.81 4.00 -27.86
C LYS A 201 2.48 2.64 -28.02
N ALA A 202 3.70 2.47 -27.51
CA ALA A 202 4.40 1.19 -27.54
C ALA A 202 3.65 0.11 -26.75
N LEU A 203 3.14 0.46 -25.56
CA LEU A 203 2.32 -0.41 -24.73
C LEU A 203 0.92 -0.68 -25.32
N ASN A 204 0.42 0.22 -26.18
CA ASN A 204 -0.91 0.14 -26.75
C ASN A 204 -0.90 0.21 -28.29
N PRO A 205 -0.24 -0.74 -28.98
CA PRO A 205 0.01 -0.65 -30.42
C PRO A 205 -1.27 -0.71 -31.28
N SER A 206 -2.37 -1.20 -30.72
CA SER A 206 -3.68 -1.23 -31.37
C SER A 206 -4.44 0.10 -31.31
N LEU A 207 -3.96 1.09 -30.55
CA LEU A 207 -4.57 2.41 -30.48
C LEU A 207 -4.06 3.31 -31.62
N GLY A 208 -4.96 3.69 -32.54
CA GLY A 208 -4.64 4.59 -33.65
C GLY A 208 -4.24 6.01 -33.24
N CYS A 209 -4.53 6.44 -32.01
CA CYS A 209 -4.20 7.76 -31.43
C CYS A 209 -4.54 9.00 -32.28
N THR A 210 -5.47 8.87 -33.24
CA THR A 210 -5.98 9.96 -34.09
C THR A 210 -7.25 10.60 -33.54
N SER A 211 -7.92 9.93 -32.59
CA SER A 211 -9.12 10.37 -31.91
C SER A 211 -9.03 10.08 -30.41
N ASN A 212 -9.97 10.63 -29.63
CA ASN A 212 -10.05 10.34 -28.21
C ASN A 212 -10.38 8.87 -27.97
N ILE A 213 -9.68 8.28 -27.01
CA ILE A 213 -9.99 6.98 -26.44
C ILE A 213 -11.26 7.15 -25.59
N ALA A 214 -12.22 6.25 -25.72
CA ALA A 214 -13.47 6.31 -24.99
C ALA A 214 -13.26 6.08 -23.48
N LYS A 215 -14.13 6.69 -22.66
CA LYS A 215 -14.25 6.39 -21.22
C LYS A 215 -14.51 4.88 -21.02
N GLY A 216 -13.90 4.30 -19.98
CA GLY A 216 -14.06 2.90 -19.60
C GLY A 216 -13.28 1.92 -20.48
N LYS A 217 -12.59 2.41 -21.52
CA LYS A 217 -11.69 1.58 -22.30
C LYS A 217 -10.48 1.21 -21.46
N THR A 218 -10.20 -0.08 -21.34
CA THR A 218 -8.96 -0.60 -20.76
C THR A 218 -7.79 -0.31 -21.69
N VAL A 219 -6.73 0.26 -21.13
CA VAL A 219 -5.45 0.51 -21.78
C VAL A 219 -4.33 -0.02 -20.89
N CYS A 220 -3.19 -0.30 -21.49
CA CYS A 220 -1.98 -0.55 -20.73
C CYS A 220 -1.41 0.77 -20.20
N MET A 221 -1.29 0.91 -18.88
CA MET A 221 -0.79 2.14 -18.27
C MET A 221 0.70 2.09 -17.96
N SER A 222 1.24 0.90 -17.74
CA SER A 222 2.66 0.64 -17.51
C SER A 222 3.08 -0.74 -18.01
N GLY A 223 4.37 -0.91 -18.28
CA GLY A 223 4.92 -2.23 -18.60
C GLY A 223 5.21 -3.04 -17.35
N SER A 224 5.96 -4.12 -17.53
CA SER A 224 6.27 -5.15 -16.53
C SER A 224 6.96 -4.61 -15.28
N CYS A 225 7.60 -3.45 -15.36
CA CYS A 225 8.21 -2.80 -14.21
C CYS A 225 7.23 -2.12 -13.25
N GLY A 226 5.99 -1.82 -13.64
CA GLY A 226 5.08 -0.98 -12.83
C GLY A 226 5.07 0.49 -13.29
N GLY A 227 4.50 1.39 -12.48
CA GLY A 227 4.31 2.82 -12.78
C GLY A 227 5.57 3.62 -13.24
N PRO A 228 5.49 4.93 -13.44
CA PRO A 228 6.64 5.75 -13.87
C PRO A 228 7.68 6.06 -12.78
#